data_AF-A0A843T7S2-F1
#
_entry.id   AF-A0A843T7S2-F1
#
_cell.length_a   1.000
_cell.length_b   1.000
_cell.length_c   1.000
_cell.angle_alpha   90.00
_cell.angle_beta   90.00
_cell.angle_gamma   90.00
#
_symmetry.space_group_name_H-M   'P 1'
#
loop_
_entity.id
_entity.type
_entity.pdbx_description
1 polymer ?
#
loop_
_entity_poly.entity_id
_entity_poly.type
_entity_poly.pdbx_seq_one_letter_code
_entity_poly.pdbx_strand_id
1 'polypeptide(L)'
;MKVAVSGSHSVGKSTLLADLRQTSPQFTFVDEAYLHLLAEGHDFAATPSVDDIEAQLERSISLVSSHAESDAVFERCPIDYLAYLAALKVDRETLTYWIEASSAAVSAIDGIIFVGVEQRDRIHISPDELPKLRKKVDALLRDILIEDEWGLSLAVVEVHGSPTERARQAQTWIQTCEAQRRRADRSPAGNRVQSNRRGLGARPMDPMQPGPEFAIRPSMVADAGSLAAIWQRSIRDLCYEDHQGRADVIAAWCAQKTPAALATALTDPTRYWLVAIDPARVVLGVGLLGRPARYRTTVVAPATPVQRKRLPNSNQIPAGPIDLASLQ
;
A
#
# COMPACT_ATOMS: atom_id res chain seq x y z
N MET A 1 -8.04 14.53 7.09
CA MET A 1 -7.96 13.07 7.05
C MET A 1 -8.96 12.60 6.03
N LYS A 2 -8.47 11.95 4.98
CA LYS A 2 -9.28 11.46 3.87
C LYS A 2 -9.28 9.96 3.89
N VAL A 3 -10.46 9.36 4.05
CA VAL A 3 -10.63 7.91 4.02
C VAL A 3 -11.55 7.55 2.87
N ALA A 4 -11.28 6.45 2.18
CA ALA A 4 -12.21 5.91 1.19
C ALA A 4 -12.79 4.58 1.65
N VAL A 5 -14.07 4.33 1.35
CA VAL A 5 -14.69 3.01 1.46
C VAL A 5 -14.72 2.40 0.06
N SER A 6 -13.85 1.43 -0.18
CA SER A 6 -13.63 0.80 -1.48
C SER A 6 -14.22 -0.62 -1.53
N GLY A 7 -14.61 -1.07 -2.73
CA GLY A 7 -15.15 -2.41 -2.92
C GLY A 7 -16.05 -2.51 -4.15
N SER A 8 -16.18 -3.72 -4.72
CA SER A 8 -16.99 -3.95 -5.92
C SER A 8 -18.48 -3.60 -5.72
N HIS A 9 -19.26 -3.56 -6.80
CA HIS A 9 -20.71 -3.32 -6.70
C HIS A 9 -21.39 -4.34 -5.76
N SER A 10 -22.41 -3.89 -5.01
CA SER A 10 -23.21 -4.76 -4.14
C SER A 10 -22.40 -5.61 -3.14
N VAL A 11 -21.58 -4.94 -2.33
CA VAL A 11 -20.83 -5.52 -1.20
C VAL A 11 -21.23 -4.93 0.16
N GLY A 12 -22.20 -4.00 0.19
CA GLY A 12 -22.69 -3.37 1.42
C GLY A 12 -21.96 -2.08 1.84
N LYS A 13 -21.29 -1.39 0.92
CA LYS A 13 -20.60 -0.11 1.19
C LYS A 13 -21.55 0.97 1.68
N SER A 14 -22.68 1.18 1.00
CA SER A 14 -23.62 2.24 1.35
C SER A 14 -24.26 2.00 2.72
N THR A 15 -24.50 0.74 3.11
CA THR A 15 -24.92 0.37 4.47
C THR A 15 -23.84 0.72 5.50
N LEU A 16 -22.58 0.36 5.24
CA LEU A 16 -21.46 0.73 6.11
C LEU A 16 -21.31 2.24 6.25
N LEU A 17 -21.47 2.99 5.16
CA LEU A 17 -21.42 4.45 5.17
C LEU A 17 -22.59 5.07 5.94
N ALA A 18 -23.78 4.51 5.85
CA ALA A 18 -24.93 4.95 6.65
C ALA A 18 -24.65 4.80 8.16
N ASP A 19 -24.04 3.69 8.58
CA ASP A 19 -23.63 3.47 9.97
C ASP A 19 -22.51 4.45 10.38
N LEU A 20 -21.48 4.61 9.52
CA LEU A 20 -20.37 5.53 9.78
C LEU A 20 -20.83 7.00 9.89
N ARG A 21 -21.82 7.42 9.09
CA ARG A 21 -22.41 8.77 9.16
C ARG A 21 -23.00 9.07 10.54
N GLN A 22 -23.61 8.07 11.18
CA GLN A 22 -24.17 8.23 12.53
C GLN A 22 -23.08 8.29 13.60
N THR A 23 -22.02 7.50 13.44
CA THR A 23 -20.99 7.33 14.47
C THR A 23 -19.80 8.28 14.35
N SER A 24 -19.64 8.93 13.19
CA SER A 24 -18.49 9.78 12.86
C SER A 24 -18.93 11.11 12.22
N PRO A 25 -19.76 11.92 12.91
CA PRO A 25 -20.34 13.15 12.36
C PRO A 25 -19.31 14.26 12.06
N GLN A 26 -18.05 14.09 12.49
CA GLN A 26 -16.98 15.02 12.20
C GLN A 26 -16.48 14.97 10.75
N PHE A 27 -16.77 13.89 10.01
CA PHE A 27 -16.35 13.74 8.62
C PHE A 27 -17.42 14.24 7.66
N THR A 28 -16.98 14.89 6.59
CA THR A 28 -17.80 15.11 5.39
C THR A 28 -17.89 13.81 4.61
N PHE A 29 -19.08 13.29 4.40
CA PHE A 29 -19.29 12.10 3.58
C PHE A 29 -19.55 12.52 2.13
N VAL A 30 -18.72 12.00 1.22
CA VAL A 30 -18.79 12.28 -0.21
C VAL A 30 -19.30 11.04 -0.92
N ASP A 31 -20.42 11.19 -1.63
CA ASP A 31 -21.04 10.10 -2.39
C ASP A 31 -20.20 9.71 -3.62
N GLU A 32 -20.51 8.55 -4.21
CA GLU A 32 -19.74 8.04 -5.35
C GLU A 32 -19.92 8.90 -6.61
N ALA A 33 -18.90 8.89 -7.49
CA ALA A 33 -18.87 9.73 -8.69
C ALA A 33 -20.07 9.52 -9.63
N TYR A 34 -20.62 8.30 -9.68
CA TYR A 34 -21.82 7.98 -10.45
C TYR A 34 -23.01 8.88 -10.06
N LEU A 35 -23.26 9.07 -8.77
CA LEU A 35 -24.40 9.86 -8.29
C LEU A 35 -24.24 11.35 -8.61
N HIS A 36 -23.00 11.86 -8.56
CA HIS A 36 -22.70 13.23 -8.96
C HIS A 36 -22.95 13.45 -10.45
N LEU A 37 -22.41 12.58 -11.30
CA LEU A 37 -22.59 12.67 -12.76
C LEU A 37 -24.07 12.50 -13.16
N LEU A 38 -24.79 11.59 -12.51
CA LEU A 38 -26.22 11.41 -12.73
C LEU A 38 -27.02 12.67 -12.38
N ALA A 39 -26.71 13.33 -11.25
CA ALA A 39 -27.34 14.58 -10.86
C ALA A 39 -27.02 15.75 -11.80
N GLU A 40 -25.87 15.68 -12.49
CA GLU A 40 -25.44 16.63 -13.52
C GLU A 40 -26.06 16.32 -14.91
N GLY A 41 -26.82 15.23 -15.03
CA GLY A 41 -27.54 14.84 -16.25
C GLY A 41 -26.75 13.94 -17.20
N HIS A 42 -25.67 13.30 -16.74
CA HIS A 42 -24.93 12.31 -17.53
C HIS A 42 -25.81 11.09 -17.82
N ASP A 43 -25.87 10.67 -19.08
CA ASP A 43 -26.64 9.51 -19.53
C ASP A 43 -25.77 8.26 -19.54
N PHE A 44 -25.94 7.41 -18.53
CA PHE A 44 -25.17 6.19 -18.39
C PHE A 44 -25.74 5.06 -19.24
N ALA A 45 -24.85 4.29 -19.88
CA ALA A 45 -25.24 3.07 -20.56
C ALA A 45 -25.83 2.04 -19.57
N ALA A 46 -26.75 1.20 -20.07
CA ALA A 46 -27.35 0.12 -19.28
C ALA A 46 -26.32 -0.89 -18.73
N THR A 47 -25.16 -0.99 -19.38
CA THR A 47 -23.99 -1.74 -18.92
C THR A 47 -22.80 -0.81 -18.76
N PRO A 48 -21.91 -0.99 -17.76
CA PRO A 48 -20.73 -0.15 -17.60
C PRO A 48 -19.85 -0.13 -18.85
N SER A 49 -19.74 1.04 -19.48
CA SER A 49 -18.85 1.28 -20.61
C SER A 49 -17.49 1.81 -20.13
N VAL A 50 -16.48 1.79 -21.00
CA VAL A 50 -15.16 2.36 -20.68
C VAL A 50 -15.30 3.87 -20.45
N ASP A 51 -15.93 4.57 -21.37
CA ASP A 51 -16.17 6.02 -21.31
C ASP A 51 -16.88 6.44 -20.01
N ASP A 52 -17.89 5.69 -19.57
CA ASP A 52 -18.60 5.96 -18.31
C ASP A 52 -17.70 5.76 -17.08
N ILE A 53 -16.79 4.79 -17.12
CA ILE A 53 -15.85 4.55 -16.02
C ILE A 53 -14.75 5.62 -16.02
N GLU A 54 -14.28 6.07 -17.19
CA GLU A 54 -13.32 7.17 -17.32
C GLU A 54 -13.91 8.48 -16.79
N ALA A 55 -15.15 8.80 -17.16
CA ALA A 55 -15.86 9.98 -16.64
C ALA A 55 -16.00 9.93 -15.10
N GLN A 56 -16.35 8.76 -14.56
CA GLN A 56 -16.42 8.55 -13.11
C GLN A 56 -15.05 8.67 -12.42
N LEU A 57 -13.98 8.18 -13.05
CA LEU A 57 -12.62 8.31 -12.53
C LEU A 57 -12.18 9.77 -12.50
N GLU A 58 -12.38 10.52 -13.58
CA GLU A 58 -12.11 11.96 -13.63
C GLU A 58 -12.88 12.70 -12.55
N ARG A 59 -14.17 12.40 -12.40
CA ARG A 59 -15.01 12.99 -11.35
C ARG A 59 -14.52 12.62 -9.95
N SER A 60 -14.09 11.39 -9.73
CA SER A 60 -13.53 10.93 -8.45
C SER A 60 -12.24 11.69 -8.08
N ILE A 61 -11.35 11.91 -9.05
CA ILE A 61 -10.13 12.72 -8.87
C ILE A 61 -10.49 14.16 -8.46
N SER A 62 -11.48 14.75 -9.13
CA SER A 62 -11.99 16.09 -8.81
C SER A 62 -12.63 16.18 -7.42
N LEU A 63 -13.41 15.17 -7.01
CA LEU A 63 -14.01 15.09 -5.67
C LEU A 63 -12.94 15.02 -4.57
N VAL A 64 -11.91 14.20 -4.74
CA VAL A 64 -10.80 14.13 -3.76
C VAL A 64 -10.05 15.46 -3.68
N SER A 65 -9.79 16.09 -4.83
CA SER A 65 -9.05 17.35 -4.93
C SER A 65 -9.81 18.53 -4.31
N SER A 66 -11.12 18.61 -4.56
CA SER A 66 -12.00 19.67 -4.00
C SER A 66 -12.16 19.59 -2.48
N HIS A 67 -11.86 18.44 -1.87
CA HIS A 67 -11.90 18.24 -0.42
C HIS A 67 -10.51 18.29 0.21
N ALA A 68 -9.55 19.00 -0.41
CA ALA A 68 -8.15 19.06 0.02
C ALA A 68 -7.96 19.28 1.54
N GLU A 69 -8.73 20.23 2.09
CA GLU A 69 -8.62 20.73 3.46
C GLU A 69 -9.61 20.10 4.46
N SER A 70 -10.49 19.20 3.99
CA SER A 70 -11.55 18.63 4.83
C SER A 70 -11.22 17.22 5.31
N ASP A 71 -11.68 16.90 6.53
CA ASP A 71 -11.79 15.52 6.98
C ASP A 71 -12.97 14.89 6.24
N ALA A 72 -12.69 13.96 5.31
CA ALA A 72 -13.70 13.42 4.41
C ALA A 72 -13.66 11.88 4.33
N VAL A 73 -14.84 11.28 4.17
CA VAL A 73 -15.03 9.85 3.88
C VAL A 73 -15.68 9.73 2.50
N PHE A 74 -14.98 9.13 1.55
CA PHE A 74 -15.45 8.96 0.17
C PHE A 74 -16.10 7.58 -0.03
N GLU A 75 -17.28 7.54 -0.64
CA GLU A 75 -17.84 6.32 -1.22
C GLU A 75 -17.11 6.04 -2.53
N ARG A 76 -16.20 5.06 -2.51
CA ARG A 76 -15.18 4.78 -3.54
C ARG A 76 -14.08 5.82 -3.67
N CYS A 77 -13.00 5.43 -4.32
CA CYS A 77 -11.90 6.33 -4.69
C CYS A 77 -11.39 6.01 -6.11
N PRO A 78 -10.42 6.77 -6.66
CA PRO A 78 -9.89 6.53 -7.99
C PRO A 78 -9.45 5.07 -8.25
N ILE A 79 -8.99 4.36 -7.22
CA ILE A 79 -8.58 2.94 -7.34
C ILE A 79 -9.75 2.03 -7.70
N ASP A 80 -10.96 2.30 -7.21
CA ASP A 80 -12.16 1.55 -7.59
C ASP A 80 -12.34 1.58 -9.12
N TYR A 81 -12.28 2.77 -9.71
CA TYR A 81 -12.50 2.95 -11.14
C TYR A 81 -11.34 2.39 -11.99
N LEU A 82 -10.10 2.52 -11.52
CA LEU A 82 -8.95 1.86 -12.15
C LEU A 82 -9.10 0.33 -12.17
N ALA A 83 -9.65 -0.27 -11.10
CA ALA A 83 -9.96 -1.69 -11.07
C ALA A 83 -11.08 -2.06 -12.06
N TYR A 84 -12.10 -1.20 -12.24
CA TYR A 84 -13.10 -1.38 -13.29
C TYR A 84 -12.50 -1.29 -14.70
N LEU A 85 -11.64 -0.31 -14.99
CA LEU A 85 -10.96 -0.20 -16.29
C LEU A 85 -10.13 -1.47 -16.59
N ALA A 86 -9.34 -1.93 -15.63
CA ALA A 86 -8.60 -3.18 -15.73
C ALA A 86 -9.54 -4.40 -15.92
N ALA A 87 -10.69 -4.42 -15.25
CA ALA A 87 -11.70 -5.46 -15.42
C ALA A 87 -12.37 -5.44 -16.80
N LEU A 88 -12.55 -4.27 -17.40
CA LEU A 88 -13.04 -4.09 -18.76
C LEU A 88 -11.96 -4.37 -19.83
N LYS A 89 -10.72 -4.64 -19.42
CA LYS A 89 -9.58 -4.95 -20.29
C LYS A 89 -9.24 -3.82 -21.26
N VAL A 90 -9.27 -2.57 -20.78
CA VAL A 90 -8.67 -1.46 -21.53
C VAL A 90 -7.20 -1.75 -21.82
N ASP A 91 -6.65 -1.13 -22.86
CA ASP A 91 -5.26 -1.29 -23.21
C ASP A 91 -4.33 -0.71 -22.13
N ARG A 92 -3.05 -1.10 -22.18
CA ARG A 92 -2.05 -0.72 -21.18
C ARG A 92 -1.78 0.78 -21.19
N GLU A 93 -1.85 1.45 -22.33
CA GLU A 93 -1.53 2.87 -22.46
C GLU A 93 -2.60 3.70 -21.74
N THR A 94 -3.87 3.40 -22.01
CA THR A 94 -5.02 4.01 -21.33
C THR A 94 -4.96 3.79 -19.82
N LEU A 95 -4.69 2.56 -19.36
CA LEU A 95 -4.58 2.28 -17.93
C LEU A 95 -3.41 3.04 -17.28
N THR A 96 -2.26 3.14 -17.96
CA THR A 96 -1.07 3.84 -17.45
C THR A 96 -1.35 5.34 -17.34
N TYR A 97 -1.97 5.93 -18.35
CA TYR A 97 -2.40 7.33 -18.34
C TYR A 97 -3.25 7.64 -17.10
N TRP A 98 -4.26 6.82 -16.83
CA TRP A 98 -5.16 7.02 -15.70
C TRP A 98 -4.52 6.77 -14.33
N ILE A 99 -3.59 5.81 -14.24
CA ILE A 99 -2.77 5.62 -13.02
C ILE A 99 -1.95 6.90 -12.73
N GLU A 100 -1.33 7.49 -13.75
CA GLU A 100 -0.56 8.72 -13.60
C GLU A 100 -1.45 9.92 -13.25
N ALA A 101 -2.56 10.09 -13.97
CA ALA A 101 -3.51 11.19 -13.76
C ALA A 101 -4.16 11.16 -12.36
N SER A 102 -4.41 9.97 -11.81
CA SER A 102 -5.02 9.80 -10.49
C SER A 102 -4.02 9.81 -9.32
N SER A 103 -2.71 9.75 -9.60
CA SER A 103 -1.66 9.57 -8.59
C SER A 103 -1.72 10.59 -7.44
N ALA A 104 -1.94 11.86 -7.75
CA ALA A 104 -2.04 12.92 -6.75
C ALA A 104 -3.28 12.75 -5.85
N ALA A 105 -4.43 12.42 -6.44
CA ALA A 105 -5.67 12.17 -5.69
C ALA A 105 -5.54 10.91 -4.82
N VAL A 106 -4.98 9.83 -5.34
CA VAL A 106 -4.72 8.61 -4.58
C VAL A 106 -3.78 8.88 -3.41
N SER A 107 -2.71 9.65 -3.63
CA SER A 107 -1.75 10.02 -2.57
C SER A 107 -2.33 10.94 -1.50
N ALA A 108 -3.43 11.64 -1.81
CA ALA A 108 -4.13 12.50 -0.85
C ALA A 108 -5.03 11.70 0.11
N ILE A 109 -5.32 10.43 -0.20
CA ILE A 109 -6.11 9.53 0.65
C ILE A 109 -5.20 8.95 1.73
N ASP A 110 -5.59 9.12 2.98
CA ASP A 110 -4.83 8.64 4.15
C ASP A 110 -5.01 7.15 4.41
N GLY A 111 -6.12 6.58 3.93
CA GLY A 111 -6.28 5.14 3.87
C GLY A 111 -7.65 4.69 3.40
N ILE A 112 -7.80 3.38 3.32
CA ILE A 112 -8.91 2.73 2.65
C ILE A 112 -9.53 1.67 3.56
N ILE A 113 -10.84 1.72 3.69
CA ILE A 113 -11.65 0.65 4.24
C ILE A 113 -12.11 -0.19 3.06
N PHE A 114 -11.55 -1.38 2.91
CA PHE A 114 -11.90 -2.31 1.85
C PHE A 114 -13.02 -3.24 2.30
N VAL A 115 -14.11 -3.28 1.51
CA VAL A 115 -15.26 -4.16 1.70
C VAL A 115 -15.29 -5.18 0.57
N GLY A 116 -14.68 -6.34 0.81
CA GLY A 116 -14.62 -7.42 -0.17
C GLY A 116 -15.94 -8.20 -0.31
N VAL A 117 -16.06 -8.95 -1.42
CA VAL A 117 -17.07 -9.99 -1.56
C VAL A 117 -16.79 -11.11 -0.56
N GLU A 118 -17.81 -11.49 0.20
CA GLU A 118 -17.65 -12.52 1.23
C GLU A 118 -17.43 -13.91 0.62
N GLN A 119 -16.61 -14.73 1.29
CA GLN A 119 -16.40 -16.13 0.89
C GLN A 119 -17.72 -16.90 0.72
N ARG A 120 -18.67 -16.67 1.64
CA ARG A 120 -20.08 -17.03 1.45
C ARG A 120 -20.83 -15.78 1.05
N ASP A 121 -20.92 -15.55 -0.25
CA ASP A 121 -21.63 -14.39 -0.81
C ASP A 121 -23.12 -14.48 -0.48
N ARG A 122 -23.55 -13.72 0.52
CA ARG A 122 -24.95 -13.67 1.00
C ARG A 122 -25.83 -12.78 0.15
N ILE A 123 -25.24 -11.97 -0.72
CA ILE A 123 -25.94 -11.00 -1.54
C ILE A 123 -26.33 -11.69 -2.84
N HIS A 124 -27.64 -11.81 -3.09
CA HIS A 124 -28.12 -12.29 -4.37
C HIS A 124 -27.99 -11.17 -5.40
N ILE A 125 -27.27 -11.44 -6.49
CA ILE A 125 -27.02 -10.51 -7.59
C ILE A 125 -27.79 -11.00 -8.82
N SER A 126 -28.62 -10.15 -9.40
CA SER A 126 -29.32 -10.46 -10.64
C SER A 126 -28.32 -10.68 -11.79
N PRO A 127 -28.59 -11.55 -12.78
CA PRO A 127 -27.75 -11.66 -13.97
C PRO A 127 -27.48 -10.32 -14.67
N ASP A 128 -28.46 -9.41 -14.65
CA ASP A 128 -28.37 -8.07 -15.27
C ASP A 128 -27.38 -7.14 -14.55
N GLU A 129 -27.05 -7.44 -13.28
CA GLU A 129 -26.07 -6.70 -12.47
C GLU A 129 -24.63 -7.22 -12.64
N LEU A 130 -24.39 -8.01 -13.69
CA LEU A 130 -23.07 -8.45 -14.13
C LEU A 130 -22.23 -9.12 -13.01
N PRO A 131 -22.71 -10.23 -12.39
CA PRO A 131 -22.06 -10.87 -11.25
C PRO A 131 -20.61 -11.34 -11.53
N LYS A 132 -20.28 -11.64 -12.78
CA LYS A 132 -18.90 -11.97 -13.20
C LYS A 132 -17.98 -10.76 -13.13
N LEU A 133 -18.46 -9.60 -13.58
CA LEU A 133 -17.70 -8.34 -13.51
C LEU A 133 -17.48 -7.95 -12.06
N ARG A 134 -18.51 -8.05 -11.21
CA ARG A 134 -18.40 -7.82 -9.75
C ARG A 134 -17.26 -8.62 -9.12
N LYS A 135 -17.24 -9.95 -9.34
CA LYS A 135 -16.17 -10.82 -8.79
C LYS A 135 -14.79 -10.50 -9.36
N LYS A 136 -14.72 -10.13 -10.65
CA LYS A 136 -13.45 -9.76 -11.28
C LYS A 136 -12.89 -8.47 -10.69
N VAL A 137 -13.74 -7.45 -10.50
CA VAL A 137 -13.34 -6.19 -9.86
C VAL A 137 -12.95 -6.42 -8.40
N ASP A 138 -13.68 -7.28 -7.67
CA ASP A 138 -13.32 -7.63 -6.29
C ASP A 138 -11.93 -8.25 -6.17
N ALA A 139 -11.61 -9.21 -7.05
CA ALA A 139 -10.28 -9.82 -7.10
C ALA A 139 -9.19 -8.78 -7.41
N LEU A 140 -9.41 -7.93 -8.42
CA LEU A 140 -8.48 -6.86 -8.76
C LEU A 140 -8.29 -5.87 -7.61
N LEU A 141 -9.35 -5.47 -6.93
CA LEU A 141 -9.24 -4.58 -5.76
C LEU A 141 -8.47 -5.23 -4.62
N ARG A 142 -8.66 -6.53 -4.38
CA ARG A 142 -7.86 -7.26 -3.40
C ARG A 142 -6.38 -7.29 -3.78
N ASP A 143 -6.06 -7.61 -5.03
CA ASP A 143 -4.67 -7.63 -5.52
C ASP A 143 -4.03 -6.24 -5.39
N ILE A 144 -4.75 -5.18 -5.73
CA ILE A 144 -4.26 -3.79 -5.66
C ILE A 144 -4.12 -3.29 -4.23
N LEU A 145 -5.12 -3.53 -3.37
CA LEU A 145 -5.22 -2.91 -2.04
C LEU A 145 -4.64 -3.75 -0.90
N ILE A 146 -4.80 -5.07 -0.96
CA ILE A 146 -4.37 -6.00 0.10
C ILE A 146 -2.99 -6.56 -0.22
N GLU A 147 -2.79 -7.04 -1.45
CA GLU A 147 -1.49 -7.56 -1.89
C GLU A 147 -0.53 -6.44 -2.32
N ASP A 148 -1.00 -5.18 -2.32
CA ASP A 148 -0.28 -3.97 -2.75
C ASP A 148 0.42 -4.16 -4.11
N GLU A 149 -0.23 -4.83 -5.06
CA GLU A 149 0.37 -5.18 -6.36
C GLU A 149 0.89 -3.94 -7.10
N TRP A 150 0.23 -2.79 -6.89
CA TRP A 150 0.58 -1.51 -7.50
C TRP A 150 1.53 -0.66 -6.66
N GLY A 151 1.90 -1.13 -5.46
CA GLY A 151 2.86 -0.47 -4.57
C GLY A 151 2.38 0.89 -4.09
N LEU A 152 1.09 1.05 -3.83
CA LEU A 152 0.48 2.30 -3.39
C LEU A 152 0.92 2.66 -1.97
N SER A 153 1.22 1.65 -1.13
CA SER A 153 1.61 1.83 0.28
C SER A 153 0.57 2.58 1.10
N LEU A 154 -0.71 2.40 0.76
CA LEU A 154 -1.84 2.99 1.47
C LEU A 154 -2.14 2.18 2.73
N ALA A 155 -2.58 2.85 3.79
CA ALA A 155 -3.11 2.15 4.94
C ALA A 155 -4.46 1.54 4.58
N VAL A 156 -4.56 0.21 4.55
CA VAL A 156 -5.79 -0.51 4.21
C VAL A 156 -6.27 -1.34 5.39
N VAL A 157 -7.58 -1.30 5.66
CA VAL A 157 -8.27 -2.25 6.53
C VAL A 157 -9.33 -2.99 5.73
N GLU A 158 -9.25 -4.30 5.70
CA GLU A 158 -10.34 -5.12 5.19
C GLU A 158 -11.34 -5.40 6.30
N VAL A 159 -12.63 -5.15 6.06
CA VAL A 159 -13.70 -5.38 7.04
C VAL A 159 -14.54 -6.60 6.70
N HIS A 160 -14.83 -7.41 7.71
CA HIS A 160 -15.52 -8.70 7.55
C HIS A 160 -16.73 -8.84 8.47
N GLY A 161 -17.61 -9.79 8.17
CA GLY A 161 -18.73 -10.16 9.04
C GLY A 161 -20.03 -9.41 8.75
N SER A 162 -20.92 -9.34 9.74
CA SER A 162 -22.19 -8.62 9.69
C SER A 162 -22.00 -7.10 9.48
N PRO A 163 -23.04 -6.37 9.03
CA PRO A 163 -22.96 -4.91 8.89
C PRO A 163 -22.44 -4.20 10.15
N THR A 164 -22.96 -4.57 11.33
CA THR A 164 -22.53 -4.01 12.61
C THR A 164 -21.07 -4.31 12.95
N GLU A 165 -20.59 -5.53 12.64
CA GLU A 165 -19.19 -5.90 12.86
C GLU A 165 -18.25 -5.13 11.94
N ARG A 166 -18.64 -4.92 10.67
CA ARG A 166 -17.88 -4.13 9.71
C ARG A 166 -17.81 -2.66 10.12
N ALA A 167 -18.94 -2.08 10.55
CA ALA A 167 -18.99 -0.72 11.07
C ALA A 167 -18.07 -0.53 12.27
N ARG A 168 -18.08 -1.47 13.23
CA ARG A 168 -17.20 -1.43 14.40
C ARG A 168 -15.71 -1.52 14.00
N GLN A 169 -15.35 -2.39 13.06
CA GLN A 169 -13.97 -2.51 12.56
C GLN A 169 -13.51 -1.22 11.89
N ALA A 170 -14.33 -0.68 10.97
CA ALA A 170 -14.06 0.58 10.28
C ALA A 170 -13.88 1.74 11.27
N GLN A 171 -14.79 1.89 12.24
CA GLN A 171 -14.72 2.95 13.24
C GLN A 171 -13.46 2.83 14.11
N THR A 172 -13.13 1.63 14.58
CA THR A 172 -11.92 1.37 15.39
C THR A 172 -10.66 1.75 14.62
N TRP A 173 -10.62 1.42 13.34
CA TRP A 173 -9.50 1.73 12.47
C TRP A 173 -9.38 3.25 12.21
N ILE A 174 -10.48 3.94 11.89
CA ILE A 174 -10.50 5.41 11.73
C ILE A 174 -9.97 6.09 13.00
N GLN A 175 -10.46 5.70 14.19
CA GLN A 175 -10.01 6.26 15.47
C GLN A 175 -8.52 6.02 15.71
N THR A 176 -7.99 4.87 15.30
CA THR A 176 -6.56 4.55 15.40
C THR A 176 -5.74 5.47 14.51
N CYS A 177 -6.17 5.69 13.26
CA CYS A 177 -5.52 6.60 12.32
C CYS A 177 -5.56 8.07 12.81
N GLU A 178 -6.70 8.54 13.32
CA GLU A 178 -6.83 9.87 13.93
C GLU A 178 -5.87 10.04 15.13
N ALA A 179 -5.80 9.04 16.02
CA ALA A 179 -4.92 9.07 17.18
C ALA A 179 -3.44 9.11 16.78
N GLN A 180 -3.07 8.40 15.72
CA GLN A 180 -1.71 8.43 15.17
C GLN A 180 -1.39 9.81 14.56
N ARG A 181 -2.30 10.39 13.77
CA ARG A 181 -2.16 11.75 13.21
C ARG A 181 -2.00 12.81 14.32
N ARG A 182 -2.87 12.81 15.33
CA ARG A 182 -2.77 13.75 16.46
C ARG A 182 -1.46 13.63 17.24
N ARG A 183 -0.88 12.43 17.33
CA ARG A 183 0.45 12.22 17.96
C ARG A 183 1.59 12.76 17.09
N ALA A 184 1.49 12.64 15.77
CA ALA A 184 2.45 13.21 14.84
C ALA A 184 2.43 14.75 14.90
N ASP A 185 1.24 15.36 14.91
CA ASP A 185 1.07 16.83 14.97
C ASP A 185 1.50 17.45 16.31
N ARG A 186 1.40 16.68 17.42
CA ARG A 186 1.84 17.14 18.76
C ARG A 186 3.34 17.02 19.00
N SER A 187 4.11 16.43 18.08
CA SER A 187 5.57 16.49 18.17
C SER A 187 6.04 17.91 17.80
N PRO A 188 6.71 18.65 18.70
CA PRO A 188 7.01 20.06 18.44
C PRO A 188 7.95 20.20 17.24
N ALA A 189 7.48 20.90 16.21
CA ALA A 189 8.34 21.51 15.21
C ALA A 189 9.15 22.63 15.89
N GLY A 190 10.47 22.44 16.02
CA GLY A 190 11.38 23.48 16.46
C GLY A 190 12.21 23.11 17.68
N ASN A 191 13.32 22.41 17.45
CA ASN A 191 14.55 22.72 18.17
C ASN A 191 15.73 22.51 17.21
N ARG A 192 16.10 23.59 16.52
CA ARG A 192 17.47 23.76 16.04
C ARG A 192 18.35 23.61 17.28
N VAL A 193 19.14 22.54 17.33
CA VAL A 193 20.15 22.34 18.36
C VAL A 193 21.24 23.39 18.12
N GLN A 194 21.03 24.60 18.66
CA GLN A 194 22.14 25.43 19.08
C GLN A 194 22.76 24.72 20.29
N SER A 195 23.95 24.20 20.07
CA SER A 195 24.81 23.64 21.10
C SER A 195 25.01 24.68 22.20
N ASN A 196 24.41 24.46 23.38
CA ASN A 196 24.87 25.12 24.58
C ASN A 196 25.26 24.07 25.62
N ARG A 197 26.58 24.00 25.84
CA ARG A 197 27.23 23.31 26.93
C ARG A 197 26.66 23.83 28.26
N ARG A 198 26.18 22.92 29.12
CA ARG A 198 26.62 22.70 30.52
C ARG A 198 25.52 22.01 31.34
N GLY A 199 25.91 20.90 31.98
CA GLY A 199 25.53 20.60 33.37
C GLY A 199 24.29 19.73 33.61
N LEU A 200 24.51 18.41 33.58
CA LEU A 200 24.14 17.36 34.56
C LEU A 200 22.88 17.59 35.44
N GLY A 201 21.94 16.64 35.59
CA GLY A 201 22.02 15.24 35.18
C GLY A 201 20.73 14.45 35.43
N ALA A 202 20.62 13.36 34.69
CA ALA A 202 19.69 12.25 34.91
C ALA A 202 20.44 10.94 34.62
N ARG A 203 20.03 9.90 35.33
CA ARG A 203 20.68 8.58 35.49
C ARG A 203 21.19 7.96 34.17
N PRO A 204 22.30 7.20 34.20
CA PRO A 204 22.83 6.56 33.00
C PRO A 204 21.85 5.50 32.51
N MET A 205 21.28 5.73 31.33
CA MET A 205 20.86 4.63 30.46
C MET A 205 22.13 3.94 29.98
N ASP A 206 22.18 2.62 30.07
CA ASP A 206 23.26 1.88 29.44
C ASP A 206 23.38 2.30 27.96
N PRO A 207 24.59 2.57 27.45
CA PRO A 207 24.76 2.90 26.05
C PRO A 207 24.22 1.74 25.22
N MET A 208 23.18 2.04 24.44
CA MET A 208 22.67 1.17 23.40
C MET A 208 23.87 0.77 22.53
N GLN A 209 24.21 -0.51 22.55
CA GLN A 209 25.33 -1.02 21.76
C GLN A 209 25.10 -0.64 20.28
N PRO A 210 26.13 -0.18 19.57
CA PRO A 210 26.00 0.07 18.13
C PRO A 210 25.50 -1.21 17.46
N GLY A 211 24.44 -1.07 16.65
CA GLY A 211 23.99 -2.17 15.81
C GLY A 211 25.12 -2.62 14.89
N PRO A 212 25.06 -3.85 14.34
CA PRO A 212 26.12 -4.38 13.48
C PRO A 212 26.41 -3.39 12.34
N GLU A 213 27.69 -3.15 12.09
CA GLU A 213 28.15 -2.32 10.98
C GLU A 213 27.76 -3.00 9.66
N PHE A 214 27.13 -2.28 8.74
CA PHE A 214 26.81 -2.79 7.41
C PHE A 214 26.83 -1.67 6.38
N ALA A 215 27.12 -2.02 5.13
CA ALA A 215 27.05 -1.12 3.98
C ALA A 215 25.91 -1.54 3.04
N ILE A 216 25.27 -0.58 2.38
CA ILE A 216 24.29 -0.84 1.32
C ILE A 216 24.94 -0.53 -0.02
N ARG A 217 24.82 -1.44 -1.00
CA ARG A 217 25.29 -1.23 -2.37
C ARG A 217 24.33 -1.81 -3.40
N PRO A 218 24.42 -1.39 -4.68
CA PRO A 218 23.79 -2.11 -5.78
C PRO A 218 24.22 -3.58 -5.78
N SER A 219 23.27 -4.47 -6.08
CA SER A 219 23.56 -5.89 -6.25
C SER A 219 24.38 -6.15 -7.51
N MET A 220 25.14 -7.23 -7.50
CA MET A 220 25.82 -7.79 -8.66
C MET A 220 25.30 -9.20 -8.94
N VAL A 221 25.47 -9.71 -10.16
CA VAL A 221 25.10 -11.10 -10.51
C VAL A 221 25.77 -12.12 -9.56
N ALA A 222 26.97 -11.82 -9.05
CA ALA A 222 27.67 -12.63 -8.06
C ALA A 222 26.91 -12.79 -6.73
N ASP A 223 25.97 -11.89 -6.40
CA ASP A 223 25.17 -11.96 -5.18
C ASP A 223 24.05 -13.02 -5.27
N ALA A 224 23.71 -13.49 -6.46
CA ALA A 224 22.54 -14.34 -6.71
C ALA A 224 22.47 -15.59 -5.80
N GLY A 225 23.62 -16.22 -5.51
CA GLY A 225 23.70 -17.37 -4.61
C GLY A 225 23.32 -17.02 -3.17
N SER A 226 23.91 -15.95 -2.64
CA SER A 226 23.63 -15.44 -1.28
C SER A 226 22.19 -14.96 -1.15
N LEU A 227 21.66 -14.31 -2.19
CA LEU A 227 20.27 -13.86 -2.25
C LEU A 227 19.28 -15.02 -2.22
N ALA A 228 19.52 -16.06 -3.02
CA ALA A 228 18.69 -17.26 -3.03
C ALA A 228 18.68 -17.92 -1.64
N ALA A 229 19.86 -18.05 -1.01
CA ALA A 229 19.98 -18.66 0.30
C ALA A 229 19.19 -17.89 1.38
N ILE A 230 19.34 -16.56 1.42
CA ILE A 230 18.63 -15.71 2.39
C ILE A 230 17.13 -15.76 2.17
N TRP A 231 16.67 -15.70 0.92
CA TRP A 231 15.25 -15.68 0.59
C TRP A 231 14.55 -17.02 0.88
N GLN A 232 15.18 -18.13 0.51
CA GLN A 232 14.63 -19.45 0.84
C GLN A 232 14.62 -19.68 2.35
N ARG A 233 15.66 -19.21 3.05
CA ARG A 233 15.74 -19.31 4.51
C ARG A 233 14.70 -18.43 5.19
N SER A 234 14.45 -17.20 4.72
CA SER A 234 13.41 -16.34 5.30
C SER A 234 12.03 -16.95 5.13
N ILE A 235 11.75 -17.58 3.98
CA ILE A 235 10.49 -18.31 3.75
C ILE A 235 10.33 -19.44 4.77
N ARG A 236 11.37 -20.25 5.00
CA ARG A 236 11.31 -21.40 5.91
C ARG A 236 11.24 -21.00 7.39
N ASP A 237 11.97 -19.96 7.77
CA ASP A 237 12.20 -19.60 9.17
C ASP A 237 11.21 -18.53 9.68
N LEU A 238 10.68 -17.68 8.79
CA LEU A 238 9.88 -16.50 9.18
C LEU A 238 8.41 -16.55 8.72
N CYS A 239 8.07 -17.42 7.75
CA CYS A 239 6.69 -17.52 7.22
C CYS A 239 5.97 -18.79 7.72
N TYR A 240 6.37 -19.33 8.88
CA TYR A 240 5.80 -20.56 9.42
C TYR A 240 4.29 -20.47 9.64
N GLU A 241 3.79 -19.31 10.08
CA GLU A 241 2.35 -19.08 10.29
C GLU A 241 1.53 -19.30 9.00
N ASP A 242 2.13 -19.01 7.84
CA ASP A 242 1.45 -19.10 6.54
C ASP A 242 1.58 -20.48 5.91
N HIS A 243 2.79 -21.05 5.88
CA HIS A 243 3.01 -22.35 5.24
C HIS A 243 2.74 -23.54 6.18
N GLN A 244 2.71 -23.33 7.50
CA GLN A 244 2.42 -24.35 8.54
C GLN A 244 3.27 -25.63 8.39
N GLY A 245 4.53 -25.47 7.96
CA GLY A 245 5.45 -26.58 7.67
C GLY A 245 5.13 -27.42 6.42
N ARG A 246 4.15 -27.05 5.59
CA ARG A 246 3.79 -27.80 4.37
C ARG A 246 4.90 -27.75 3.31
N ALA A 247 5.46 -28.91 3.00
CA ALA A 247 6.62 -29.03 2.11
C ALA A 247 6.34 -28.61 0.65
N ASP A 248 5.13 -28.89 0.15
CA ASP A 248 4.67 -28.50 -1.18
C ASP A 248 4.55 -26.97 -1.33
N VAL A 249 4.04 -26.28 -0.31
CA VAL A 249 3.92 -24.81 -0.27
C VAL A 249 5.29 -24.15 -0.21
N ILE A 250 6.16 -24.63 0.68
CA ILE A 250 7.54 -24.13 0.79
C ILE A 250 8.28 -24.33 -0.54
N ALA A 251 8.12 -25.50 -1.18
CA ALA A 251 8.74 -25.78 -2.48
C ALA A 251 8.22 -24.83 -3.57
N ALA A 252 6.90 -24.59 -3.63
CA ALA A 252 6.30 -23.65 -4.58
C ALA A 252 6.84 -22.23 -4.40
N TRP A 253 6.93 -21.72 -3.17
CA TRP A 253 7.41 -20.36 -2.90
C TRP A 253 8.91 -20.19 -3.18
N CYS A 254 9.69 -21.25 -2.95
CA CYS A 254 11.12 -21.30 -3.26
C CYS A 254 11.43 -21.53 -4.75
N ALA A 255 10.47 -22.01 -5.56
CA ALA A 255 10.70 -22.51 -6.92
C ALA A 255 11.41 -21.48 -7.84
N GLN A 256 11.10 -20.20 -7.69
CA GLN A 256 11.69 -19.11 -8.48
C GLN A 256 12.81 -18.35 -7.73
N LYS A 257 13.14 -18.76 -6.50
CA LYS A 257 14.17 -18.12 -5.66
C LYS A 257 15.48 -18.90 -5.72
N THR A 258 15.87 -19.33 -6.91
CA THR A 258 17.11 -20.10 -7.15
C THR A 258 18.25 -19.16 -7.57
N PRO A 259 19.53 -19.56 -7.40
CA PRO A 259 20.65 -18.75 -7.86
C PRO A 259 20.57 -18.43 -9.36
N ALA A 260 20.15 -19.39 -10.19
CA ALA A 260 19.99 -19.19 -11.63
C ALA A 260 18.88 -18.19 -11.96
N ALA A 261 17.70 -18.32 -11.33
CA ALA A 261 16.59 -17.39 -11.56
C ALA A 261 16.91 -15.97 -11.09
N LEU A 262 17.59 -15.83 -9.96
CA LEU A 262 18.02 -14.53 -9.46
C LEU A 262 19.16 -13.94 -10.29
N ALA A 263 20.11 -14.74 -10.79
CA ALA A 263 21.13 -14.25 -11.72
C ALA A 263 20.48 -13.61 -12.96
N THR A 264 19.46 -14.24 -13.54
CA THR A 264 18.67 -13.64 -14.62
C THR A 264 17.95 -12.37 -14.17
N ALA A 265 17.27 -12.40 -13.01
CA ALA A 265 16.51 -11.24 -12.52
C ALA A 265 17.38 -10.01 -12.17
N LEU A 266 18.64 -10.21 -11.84
CA LEU A 266 19.61 -9.15 -11.55
C LEU A 266 20.14 -8.46 -12.82
N THR A 267 19.99 -9.10 -13.99
CA THR A 267 20.37 -8.50 -15.28
C THR A 267 19.26 -7.65 -15.89
N ASP A 268 18.04 -7.71 -15.36
CA ASP A 268 16.90 -6.94 -15.83
C ASP A 268 17.08 -5.44 -15.51
N PRO A 269 17.27 -4.57 -16.53
CA PRO A 269 17.52 -3.14 -16.30
C PRO A 269 16.30 -2.39 -15.74
N THR A 270 15.13 -3.03 -15.72
CA THR A 270 13.90 -2.46 -15.14
C THR A 270 13.80 -2.68 -13.63
N ARG A 271 14.72 -3.44 -13.04
CA ARG A 271 14.74 -3.84 -11.63
C ARG A 271 16.03 -3.37 -10.97
N TYR A 272 15.90 -2.57 -9.91
CA TYR A 272 17.08 -2.05 -9.22
C TYR A 272 17.23 -2.72 -7.84
N TRP A 273 18.17 -3.64 -7.72
CA TRP A 273 18.36 -4.42 -6.50
C TRP A 273 19.50 -3.84 -5.64
N LEU A 274 19.27 -3.78 -4.33
CA LEU A 274 20.20 -3.34 -3.31
C LEU A 274 20.50 -4.50 -2.36
N VAL A 275 21.74 -4.60 -1.89
CA VAL A 275 22.14 -5.56 -0.86
C VAL A 275 22.75 -4.84 0.34
N ALA A 276 22.40 -5.29 1.53
CA ALA A 276 23.10 -4.94 2.76
C ALA A 276 24.21 -5.97 2.99
N ILE A 277 25.44 -5.52 3.21
CA ILE A 277 26.61 -6.38 3.43
C ILE A 277 27.30 -6.03 4.75
N ASP A 278 27.81 -7.02 5.46
CA ASP A 278 28.65 -6.82 6.64
C ASP A 278 30.12 -6.49 6.25
N PRO A 279 31.01 -6.19 7.21
CA PRO A 279 32.42 -5.92 6.94
C PRO A 279 33.17 -7.13 6.35
N ALA A 280 32.67 -8.36 6.55
CA ALA A 280 33.18 -9.59 5.95
C ALA A 280 32.62 -9.84 4.53
N ARG A 281 31.85 -8.88 3.97
CA ARG A 281 31.19 -8.93 2.66
C ARG A 281 30.11 -10.01 2.53
N VAL A 282 29.57 -10.49 3.65
CA VAL A 282 28.42 -11.40 3.67
C VAL A 282 27.14 -10.59 3.46
N VAL A 283 26.29 -11.05 2.56
CA VAL A 283 24.97 -10.43 2.34
C VAL A 283 24.09 -10.69 3.57
N LEU A 284 23.60 -9.62 4.18
CA LEU A 284 22.70 -9.63 5.34
C LEU A 284 21.23 -9.45 4.95
N GLY A 285 20.98 -8.86 3.78
CA GLY A 285 19.63 -8.62 3.28
C GLY A 285 19.61 -8.03 1.88
N VAL A 286 18.42 -7.98 1.29
CA VAL A 286 18.18 -7.51 -0.06
C VAL A 286 16.93 -6.66 -0.13
N GLY A 287 17.01 -5.59 -0.92
CA GLY A 287 15.89 -4.76 -1.33
C GLY A 287 15.76 -4.75 -2.85
N LEU A 288 14.56 -4.89 -3.40
CA LEU A 288 14.28 -4.61 -4.80
C LEU A 288 13.56 -3.27 -4.89
N LEU A 289 14.04 -2.36 -5.72
CA LEU A 289 13.39 -1.11 -6.10
C LEU A 289 12.80 -1.26 -7.51
N GLY A 290 11.47 -1.11 -7.63
CA GLY A 290 10.75 -0.95 -8.88
C GLY A 290 10.62 0.52 -9.27
N ARG A 291 10.40 0.83 -10.55
CA ARG A 291 10.15 2.21 -10.99
C ARG A 291 8.69 2.64 -10.80
N PRO A 292 8.45 3.91 -10.41
CA PRO A 292 9.46 4.89 -9.99
C PRO A 292 9.90 4.65 -8.53
N ALA A 293 11.18 4.27 -8.32
CA ALA A 293 11.89 4.04 -7.06
C ALA A 293 11.10 3.57 -5.81
N ARG A 294 10.21 2.57 -5.94
CA ARG A 294 9.46 1.95 -4.82
C ARG A 294 10.03 0.58 -4.45
N TYR A 295 10.15 0.30 -3.16
CA TYR A 295 10.62 -1.01 -2.69
C TYR A 295 9.57 -2.10 -3.00
N ARG A 296 9.89 -3.05 -3.88
CA ARG A 296 9.03 -4.19 -4.24
C ARG A 296 9.25 -5.40 -3.35
N THR A 297 10.41 -5.53 -2.72
CA THR A 297 10.74 -6.69 -1.88
C THR A 297 11.83 -6.31 -0.89
N THR A 298 11.67 -6.67 0.38
CA THR A 298 12.75 -6.62 1.39
C THR A 298 12.87 -7.97 2.07
N VAL A 299 14.06 -8.57 2.07
CA VAL A 299 14.35 -9.80 2.80
C VAL A 299 15.62 -9.62 3.62
N VAL A 300 15.59 -10.01 4.89
CA VAL A 300 16.73 -9.94 5.81
C VAL A 300 17.04 -11.33 6.35
N ALA A 301 18.33 -11.64 6.53
CA ALA A 301 18.77 -12.93 7.07
C ALA A 301 18.23 -13.14 8.50
N PRO A 302 17.66 -14.34 8.83
CA PRO A 302 17.01 -14.59 10.12
C PRO A 302 17.92 -14.52 11.36
N ALA A 303 19.24 -14.63 11.18
CA ALA A 303 20.22 -14.57 12.27
C ALA A 303 20.74 -13.15 12.55
N THR A 304 20.34 -12.15 11.75
CA THR A 304 20.75 -10.76 11.99
C THR A 304 19.88 -10.20 13.11
N PRO A 305 20.43 -9.78 14.26
CA PRO A 305 19.65 -9.13 15.31
C PRO A 305 19.24 -7.74 14.84
N VAL A 306 18.17 -7.68 14.04
CA VAL A 306 17.47 -6.43 13.77
C VAL A 306 16.55 -6.23 14.97
N GLN A 307 17.03 -5.52 15.99
CA GLN A 307 16.09 -4.75 16.80
C GLN A 307 15.23 -3.97 15.81
N ARG A 308 13.90 -4.14 15.86
CA ARG A 308 12.95 -3.35 15.07
C ARG A 308 13.16 -1.86 15.39
N LYS A 309 14.14 -1.24 14.75
CA LYS A 309 14.33 0.21 14.72
C LYS A 309 13.17 0.73 13.89
N ARG A 310 12.30 1.53 14.51
CA ARG A 310 11.50 2.49 13.76
C ARG A 310 12.45 3.21 12.83
N LEU A 311 12.20 3.10 11.53
CA LEU A 311 12.84 3.94 10.54
C LEU A 311 12.62 5.40 10.95
N PRO A 312 13.61 6.29 10.81
CA PRO A 312 13.36 7.72 10.90
C PRO A 312 12.28 8.07 9.87
N ASN A 313 11.32 8.92 10.25
CA ASN A 313 10.33 9.46 9.33
C ASN A 313 11.02 9.97 8.05
N SER A 314 10.37 9.78 6.90
CA SER A 314 10.81 10.20 5.55
C SER A 314 11.19 11.69 5.43
N ASN A 315 10.94 12.51 6.45
CA ASN A 315 11.26 13.94 6.50
C ASN A 315 12.73 14.27 6.86
N GLN A 316 13.65 13.31 6.88
CA GLN A 316 15.08 13.57 7.15
C GLN A 316 16.04 13.19 6.01
N ILE A 317 15.54 12.88 4.81
CA ILE A 317 16.38 12.79 3.62
C ILE A 317 16.49 14.21 3.03
N PRO A 318 17.67 14.84 2.97
CA PRO A 318 17.80 16.14 2.32
C PRO A 318 17.44 15.98 0.83
N ALA A 319 16.38 16.65 0.40
CA ALA A 319 16.04 16.84 -1.00
C ALA A 319 17.05 17.81 -1.63
N GLY A 320 18.22 17.30 -2.01
CA GLY A 320 19.18 17.97 -2.87
C GLY A 320 19.36 17.16 -4.15
N PRO A 321 19.68 17.81 -5.30
CA PRO A 321 19.94 17.10 -6.53
C PRO A 321 21.14 16.15 -6.32
N ILE A 322 20.95 14.87 -6.66
CA ILE A 322 22.03 13.90 -6.71
C ILE A 322 22.94 14.34 -7.86
N ASP A 323 24.18 14.72 -7.52
CA ASP A 323 25.20 15.06 -8.51
C ASP A 323 25.69 13.78 -9.21
N LEU A 324 25.16 13.57 -10.42
CA LEU A 324 25.47 12.45 -11.29
C LEU A 324 26.92 12.48 -11.84
N ALA A 325 27.71 13.53 -11.57
CA ALA A 325 29.11 13.62 -12.01
C ALA A 325 30.09 12.81 -11.14
N SER A 326 29.65 12.22 -10.03
CA SER A 326 30.52 11.50 -9.08
C SER A 326 30.54 9.96 -9.24
N LEU A 327 29.94 9.44 -10.32
CA LEU A 327 29.92 8.00 -10.64
C LEU A 327 30.54 7.72 -12.01
N GLN A 328 31.83 8.05 -12.17
CA GLN A 328 32.69 7.45 -13.20
C GLN A 328 33.28 6.13 -12.70
#